data_AF-A0A7X9FKL6-F1
#
_entry.id   AF-A0A7X9FKL6-F1
#
_cell.length_a   1.000
_cell.length_b   1.000
_cell.length_c   1.000
_cell.angle_alpha   90.00
_cell.angle_beta   90.00
_cell.angle_gamma   90.00
#
_symmetry.space_group_name_H-M   'P 1'
#
loop_
_entity.id
_entity.type
_entity.pdbx_description
1 polymer ?
#
loop_
_entity_poly.entity_id
_entity_poly.type
_entity_poly.pdbx_seq_one_letter_code
_entity_poly.pdbx_strand_id
1 'polypeptide(L)'
;MTAWANAPGMDLVEPAVRAAMVHYALLALRPVCRAWAVVARLAEAMVLQAAGYPLVTAVCSEYYLEHRGEYAARAPALSGREGLKAVERGAGEDPTPFVELCLRGLAWGLREAEERVAEDLRRLALERYFEELRLSRRLTARQHALLRLLLEGGHGPVGIRTLCRAAPFFVLYGRASEQTARRDLKRLSCLGLLSSHEEGFVLNRRALCGPAWEGAGAAAWA
;
A
#
# COMPACT_ATOMS: atom_id res chain seq x y z
N MET A 1 25.47 -3.94 -21.32
CA MET A 1 24.60 -3.44 -20.24
C MET A 1 25.02 -3.93 -18.86
N THR A 2 25.13 -5.24 -18.63
CA THR A 2 25.63 -5.79 -17.35
C THR A 2 27.01 -5.25 -16.96
N ALA A 3 27.92 -5.11 -17.93
CA ALA A 3 29.25 -4.53 -17.70
C ALA A 3 29.23 -3.03 -17.33
N TRP A 4 28.21 -2.26 -17.77
CA TRP A 4 28.08 -0.84 -17.43
C TRP A 4 27.37 -0.65 -16.09
N ALA A 5 26.27 -1.37 -15.86
CA ALA A 5 25.53 -1.30 -14.60
C ALA A 5 26.36 -1.76 -13.39
N ASN A 6 27.36 -2.62 -13.64
CA ASN A 6 28.33 -3.11 -12.65
C ASN A 6 29.73 -2.49 -12.85
N ALA A 7 29.84 -1.37 -13.57
CA ALA A 7 31.12 -0.71 -13.79
C ALA A 7 31.64 -0.08 -12.49
N PRO A 8 32.98 -0.01 -12.29
CA PRO A 8 33.57 0.68 -11.15
C PRO A 8 33.04 2.12 -11.05
N GLY A 9 32.46 2.47 -9.91
CA GLY A 9 31.81 3.78 -9.66
C GLY A 9 30.29 3.75 -9.68
N MET A 10 29.65 2.77 -10.35
CA MET A 10 28.19 2.56 -10.25
C MET A 10 27.76 2.02 -8.88
N ASP A 11 28.71 1.46 -8.12
CA ASP A 11 28.50 1.05 -6.72
C ASP A 11 28.32 2.24 -5.77
N LEU A 12 28.81 3.42 -6.18
CA LEU A 12 28.69 4.67 -5.41
C LEU A 12 27.38 5.42 -5.71
N VAL A 13 26.66 5.02 -6.76
CA VAL A 13 25.37 5.59 -7.12
C VAL A 13 24.29 4.96 -6.26
N GLU A 14 23.42 5.80 -5.70
CA GLU A 14 22.26 5.35 -4.92
C GLU A 14 21.48 4.26 -5.69
N PRO A 15 21.21 3.09 -5.09
CA PRO A 15 20.66 1.95 -5.82
C PRO A 15 19.35 2.23 -6.56
N ALA A 16 18.51 3.11 -6.01
CA ALA A 16 17.28 3.55 -6.65
C ALA A 16 17.52 4.32 -7.96
N VAL A 17 18.51 5.23 -7.95
CA VAL A 17 18.93 5.96 -9.15
C VAL A 17 19.52 5.01 -10.17
N ARG A 18 20.38 4.07 -9.72
CA ARG A 18 20.95 3.03 -10.60
C ARG A 18 19.86 2.17 -11.23
N ALA A 19 18.84 1.75 -10.48
CA ALA A 19 17.72 0.98 -10.99
C ALA A 19 16.93 1.75 -12.07
N ALA A 20 16.62 3.02 -11.82
CA ALA A 20 15.95 3.91 -12.78
C ALA A 20 16.79 4.11 -14.05
N MET A 21 18.10 4.25 -13.91
CA MET A 21 19.01 4.37 -15.04
C MET A 21 19.11 3.08 -15.86
N VAL A 22 19.09 1.90 -15.22
CA VAL A 22 18.99 0.61 -15.92
C VAL A 22 17.67 0.49 -16.67
N HIS A 23 16.57 0.92 -16.05
CA HIS A 23 15.26 0.98 -16.67
C HIS A 23 15.30 1.88 -17.92
N TYR A 24 15.78 3.11 -17.78
CA TYR A 24 15.92 4.07 -18.88
C TYR A 24 16.79 3.51 -20.01
N ALA A 25 17.97 2.98 -19.70
CA ALA A 25 18.88 2.40 -20.67
C ALA A 25 18.24 1.23 -21.41
N LEU A 26 17.48 0.35 -20.72
CA LEU A 26 16.72 -0.70 -21.38
C LEU A 26 15.70 -0.11 -22.34
N LEU A 27 14.90 0.88 -21.93
CA LEU A 27 13.94 1.53 -22.82
C LEU A 27 14.61 2.18 -24.04
N ALA A 28 15.80 2.76 -23.89
CA ALA A 28 16.56 3.36 -25.00
C ALA A 28 17.11 2.30 -25.97
N LEU A 29 17.47 1.13 -25.46
CA LEU A 29 17.97 0.01 -26.26
C LEU A 29 16.90 -0.74 -27.06
N ARG A 30 15.62 -0.37 -26.89
CA ARG A 30 14.45 -1.04 -27.50
C ARG A 30 14.75 -1.69 -28.85
N PRO A 31 14.65 -3.03 -28.95
CA PRO A 31 14.48 -3.71 -30.21
C PRO A 31 13.12 -4.41 -30.28
N VAL A 32 12.38 -4.16 -31.37
CA VAL A 32 11.51 -5.14 -32.07
C VAL A 32 10.13 -5.51 -31.46
N CYS A 33 9.85 -5.45 -30.14
CA CYS A 33 8.53 -5.92 -29.62
C CYS A 33 7.88 -5.10 -28.48
N ARG A 34 6.56 -5.28 -28.31
CA ARG A 34 5.71 -4.57 -27.33
C ARG A 34 6.03 -4.90 -25.86
N ALA A 35 6.70 -6.02 -25.57
CA ALA A 35 6.96 -6.48 -24.20
C ALA A 35 8.15 -5.77 -23.52
N TRP A 36 8.85 -4.88 -24.21
CA TRP A 36 10.10 -4.31 -23.71
C TRP A 36 9.94 -3.44 -22.45
N ALA A 37 8.81 -2.74 -22.32
CA ALA A 37 8.50 -1.99 -21.10
C ALA A 37 8.34 -2.91 -19.87
N VAL A 38 7.91 -4.15 -20.07
CA VAL A 38 7.84 -5.15 -18.99
C VAL A 38 9.24 -5.60 -18.60
N VAL A 39 10.11 -5.86 -19.59
CA VAL A 39 11.52 -6.24 -19.35
C VAL A 39 12.27 -5.14 -18.60
N ALA A 40 12.05 -3.87 -18.97
CA ALA A 40 12.70 -2.73 -18.32
C ALA A 40 12.26 -2.59 -16.84
N ARG A 41 10.95 -2.69 -16.56
CA ARG A 41 10.42 -2.74 -15.18
C ARG A 41 10.93 -3.94 -14.38
N LEU A 42 11.06 -5.11 -15.02
CA LEU A 42 11.58 -6.30 -14.35
C LEU A 42 13.06 -6.12 -13.98
N ALA A 43 13.87 -5.53 -14.86
CA ALA A 43 15.27 -5.26 -14.56
C ALA A 43 15.44 -4.22 -13.45
N GLU A 44 14.65 -3.15 -13.47
CA GLU A 44 14.57 -2.19 -12.36
C GLU A 44 14.26 -2.91 -11.03
N ALA A 45 13.23 -3.76 -11.03
CA ALA A 45 12.84 -4.56 -9.88
C ALA A 45 13.99 -5.45 -9.37
N MET A 46 14.71 -6.11 -10.27
CA MET A 46 15.85 -6.95 -9.87
C MET A 46 16.97 -6.16 -9.20
N VAL A 47 17.28 -4.95 -9.70
CA VAL A 47 18.29 -4.07 -9.09
C VAL A 47 17.83 -3.60 -7.72
N LEU A 48 16.57 -3.20 -7.58
CA LEU A 48 15.97 -2.77 -6.30
C LEU A 48 15.93 -3.92 -5.28
N GLN A 49 15.55 -5.13 -5.70
CA GLN A 49 15.55 -6.32 -4.84
C GLN A 49 16.93 -6.66 -4.33
N ALA A 50 17.95 -6.67 -5.21
CA ALA A 50 19.33 -6.92 -4.84
C ALA A 50 19.87 -5.86 -3.84
N ALA A 51 19.30 -4.65 -3.87
CA ALA A 51 19.65 -3.56 -2.97
C ALA A 51 18.83 -3.51 -1.67
N GLY A 52 17.94 -4.49 -1.42
CA GLY A 52 17.16 -4.56 -0.17
C GLY A 52 15.81 -3.85 -0.21
N TYR A 53 15.24 -3.60 -1.40
CA TYR A 53 13.89 -3.05 -1.58
C TYR A 53 12.86 -4.09 -2.11
N PRO A 54 12.70 -5.27 -1.50
CA PRO A 54 11.94 -6.37 -2.09
C PRO A 54 10.43 -6.10 -2.20
N LEU A 55 9.85 -5.28 -1.32
CA LEU A 55 8.41 -5.02 -1.27
C LEU A 55 7.96 -4.02 -2.34
N VAL A 56 8.86 -3.13 -2.77
CA VAL A 56 8.48 -1.96 -3.58
C VAL A 56 8.39 -2.30 -5.06
N THR A 57 8.97 -3.43 -5.49
CA THR A 57 9.07 -3.76 -6.91
C THR A 57 7.73 -4.09 -7.57
N ALA A 58 6.81 -4.71 -6.84
CA ALA A 58 5.46 -4.97 -7.34
C ALA A 58 4.65 -3.66 -7.41
N VAL A 59 4.81 -2.81 -6.40
CA VAL A 59 4.03 -1.57 -6.23
C VAL A 59 4.49 -0.48 -7.21
N CYS A 60 5.80 -0.35 -7.50
CA CYS A 60 6.27 0.57 -8.55
C CYS A 60 5.64 0.28 -9.93
N SER A 61 5.36 -0.99 -10.24
CA SER A 61 4.71 -1.35 -11.49
C SER A 61 3.27 -0.83 -11.57
N GLU A 62 2.54 -0.82 -10.44
CA GLU A 62 1.20 -0.23 -10.34
C GLU A 62 1.27 1.28 -10.61
N TYR A 63 2.22 1.99 -9.97
CA TYR A 63 2.45 3.42 -10.18
C TYR A 63 2.62 3.78 -11.66
N TYR A 64 3.47 3.05 -12.39
CA TYR A 64 3.69 3.30 -13.81
C TYR A 64 2.46 3.05 -14.68
N LEU A 65 1.59 2.13 -14.29
CA LEU A 65 0.33 1.85 -15.01
C LEU A 65 -0.70 2.97 -14.78
N GLU A 66 -0.80 3.47 -13.55
CA GLU A 66 -1.63 4.64 -13.22
C GLU A 66 -1.15 5.91 -13.91
N HIS A 67 0.18 6.09 -14.02
CA HIS A 67 0.83 7.25 -14.63
C HIS A 67 1.29 6.99 -16.08
N ARG A 68 0.60 6.09 -16.80
CA ARG A 68 1.01 5.62 -18.14
C ARG A 68 1.35 6.74 -19.14
N GLY A 69 0.62 7.86 -19.09
CA GLY A 69 0.82 9.00 -19.98
C GLY A 69 2.12 9.73 -19.69
N GLU A 70 2.38 10.03 -18.43
CA GLU A 70 3.63 10.66 -17.99
C GLU A 70 4.82 9.72 -18.18
N TYR A 71 4.64 8.43 -17.88
CA TYR A 71 5.64 7.40 -18.12
C TYR A 71 6.05 7.31 -19.59
N ALA A 72 5.07 7.31 -20.51
CA ALA A 72 5.35 7.29 -21.94
C ALA A 72 6.03 8.59 -22.42
N ALA A 73 5.65 9.74 -21.86
CA ALA A 73 6.20 11.04 -22.24
C ALA A 73 7.65 11.26 -21.75
N ARG A 74 8.03 10.66 -20.62
CA ARG A 74 9.36 10.76 -20.03
C ARG A 74 10.31 9.64 -20.45
N ALA A 75 9.80 8.59 -21.09
CA ALA A 75 10.62 7.52 -21.64
C ALA A 75 11.53 8.06 -22.77
N PRO A 76 12.74 7.47 -22.97
CA PRO A 76 13.63 7.89 -24.05
C PRO A 76 12.92 7.90 -25.40
N ALA A 77 12.99 9.02 -26.14
CA ALA A 77 12.33 9.14 -27.44
C ALA A 77 13.13 8.44 -28.54
N LEU A 78 14.47 8.52 -28.49
CA LEU A 78 15.35 7.75 -29.36
C LEU A 78 15.41 6.26 -28.96
N SER A 79 15.23 5.37 -29.94
CA SER A 79 15.27 3.91 -29.72
C SER A 79 16.07 3.17 -30.80
N GLY A 80 16.46 1.93 -30.51
CA GLY A 80 17.21 1.09 -31.46
C GLY A 80 18.63 1.59 -31.74
N ARG A 81 19.06 1.56 -33.01
CA ARG A 81 20.44 1.90 -33.41
C ARG A 81 20.82 3.37 -33.14
N GLU A 82 19.86 4.28 -33.20
CA GLU A 82 20.11 5.71 -32.96
C GLU A 82 20.21 6.01 -31.46
N GLY A 83 19.33 5.43 -30.65
CA GLY A 83 19.44 5.47 -29.19
C GLY A 83 20.75 4.87 -28.68
N LEU A 84 21.17 3.71 -29.23
CA LEU A 84 22.45 3.08 -28.88
C LEU A 84 23.64 4.01 -29.20
N LYS A 85 23.67 4.62 -30.39
CA LYS A 85 24.73 5.57 -30.77
C LYS A 85 24.73 6.83 -29.92
N ALA A 86 23.57 7.33 -29.50
CA ALA A 86 23.47 8.51 -28.63
C ALA A 86 24.01 8.21 -27.23
N VAL A 87 23.67 7.04 -26.66
CA VAL A 87 24.19 6.56 -25.38
C VAL A 87 25.71 6.32 -25.44
N GLU A 88 26.20 5.65 -26.48
CA GLU A 88 27.64 5.39 -26.67
C GLU A 88 28.48 6.66 -26.82
N ARG A 89 27.88 7.75 -27.34
CA ARG A 89 28.55 9.05 -27.55
C ARG A 89 28.41 10.01 -26.37
N GLY A 90 27.71 9.63 -25.31
CA GLY A 90 27.38 10.55 -24.20
C GLY A 90 26.48 11.72 -24.63
N ALA A 91 25.80 11.61 -25.78
CA ALA A 91 24.90 12.61 -26.37
C ALA A 91 23.43 12.18 -26.24
N GLY A 92 23.12 11.39 -25.21
CA GLY A 92 21.77 10.94 -24.92
C GLY A 92 20.88 12.09 -24.45
N GLU A 93 19.57 11.88 -24.59
CA GLU A 93 18.57 12.70 -23.89
C GLU A 93 18.85 12.69 -22.38
N ASP A 94 18.58 13.81 -21.71
CA ASP A 94 18.72 13.91 -20.27
C ASP A 94 17.78 12.89 -19.59
N PRO A 95 18.32 11.88 -18.86
CA PRO A 95 17.49 10.88 -18.20
C PRO A 95 16.84 11.41 -16.92
N THR A 96 17.22 12.59 -16.44
CA THR A 96 16.78 13.16 -15.16
C THR A 96 15.25 13.15 -15.00
N PRO A 97 14.44 13.61 -15.98
CA PRO A 97 12.98 13.58 -15.83
C PRO A 97 12.41 12.17 -15.65
N PHE A 98 13.01 11.16 -16.30
CA PHE A 98 12.61 9.77 -16.14
C PHE A 98 13.04 9.21 -14.79
N VAL A 99 14.27 9.50 -14.36
CA VAL A 99 14.78 9.10 -13.05
C VAL A 99 13.90 9.66 -11.93
N GLU A 100 13.52 10.94 -12.01
CA GLU A 100 12.58 11.55 -11.06
C GLU A 100 11.23 10.84 -11.02
N LEU A 101 10.69 10.43 -12.17
CA LEU A 101 9.45 9.66 -12.25
C LEU A 101 9.58 8.32 -11.49
N CYS A 102 10.69 7.59 -11.71
CA CYS A 102 10.96 6.34 -11.03
C CYS A 102 11.11 6.53 -9.51
N LEU A 103 11.83 7.57 -9.08
CA LEU A 103 12.02 7.87 -7.67
C LEU A 103 10.71 8.26 -6.97
N ARG A 104 9.81 8.99 -7.65
CA ARG A 104 8.46 9.25 -7.13
C ARG A 104 7.64 7.97 -7.04
N GLY A 105 7.73 7.09 -8.03
CA GLY A 105 7.09 5.77 -7.98
C GLY A 105 7.60 4.91 -6.82
N LEU A 106 8.91 4.95 -6.55
CA LEU A 106 9.52 4.27 -5.40
C LEU A 106 9.02 4.86 -4.08
N ALA A 107 9.02 6.19 -3.93
CA ALA A 107 8.53 6.86 -2.73
C ALA A 107 7.05 6.56 -2.47
N TRP A 108 6.23 6.57 -3.52
CA TRP A 108 4.83 6.16 -3.46
C TRP A 108 4.70 4.70 -3.03
N GLY A 109 5.46 3.79 -3.66
CA GLY A 109 5.38 2.37 -3.35
C GLY A 109 5.87 2.01 -1.95
N LEU A 110 6.84 2.75 -1.41
CA LEU A 110 7.27 2.61 -0.01
C LEU A 110 6.15 3.00 0.97
N ARG A 111 5.44 4.10 0.69
CA ARG A 111 4.30 4.54 1.52
C ARG A 111 3.14 3.54 1.45
N GLU A 112 2.81 3.06 0.27
CA GLU A 112 1.79 2.01 0.09
C GLU A 112 2.16 0.73 0.85
N ALA A 113 3.42 0.30 0.76
CA ALA A 113 3.90 -0.86 1.51
C ALA A 113 3.83 -0.64 3.03
N GLU A 114 4.25 0.53 3.50
CA GLU A 114 4.14 0.91 4.92
C GLU A 114 2.69 0.89 5.40
N GLU A 115 1.78 1.50 4.65
CA GLU A 115 0.36 1.57 4.99
C GLU A 115 -0.30 0.19 5.04
N ARG A 116 -0.01 -0.67 4.04
CA ARG A 116 -0.52 -2.05 4.00
C ARG A 116 0.01 -2.88 5.17
N VAL A 117 1.31 -2.83 5.44
CA VAL A 117 1.92 -3.53 6.58
C VAL A 117 1.33 -3.02 7.90
N ALA A 118 1.18 -1.70 8.06
CA ALA A 118 0.63 -1.12 9.26
C ALA A 118 -0.85 -1.49 9.46
N GLU A 119 -1.65 -1.56 8.40
CA GLU A 119 -3.04 -2.02 8.46
C GLU A 119 -3.14 -3.51 8.83
N ASP A 120 -2.29 -4.36 8.24
CA ASP A 120 -2.23 -5.78 8.58
C ASP A 120 -1.82 -6.00 10.04
N LEU A 121 -0.80 -5.28 10.52
CA LEU A 121 -0.38 -5.32 11.92
C LEU A 121 -1.48 -4.82 12.86
N ARG A 122 -2.17 -3.73 12.52
CA ARG A 122 -3.31 -3.23 13.29
C ARG A 122 -4.42 -4.27 13.38
N ARG A 123 -4.76 -4.92 12.26
CA ARG A 123 -5.76 -5.98 12.23
C ARG A 123 -5.37 -7.13 13.16
N LEU A 124 -4.16 -7.67 13.02
CA LEU A 124 -3.68 -8.76 13.86
C LEU A 124 -3.65 -8.40 15.35
N ALA A 125 -3.22 -7.18 15.67
CA ALA A 125 -3.21 -6.68 17.05
C ALA A 125 -4.63 -6.56 17.62
N LEU A 126 -5.60 -6.07 16.84
CA LEU A 126 -7.00 -5.99 17.24
C LEU A 126 -7.64 -7.37 17.41
N GLU A 127 -7.40 -8.30 16.50
CA GLU A 127 -7.86 -9.69 16.63
C GLU A 127 -7.40 -10.29 17.95
N ARG A 128 -6.09 -10.14 18.25
CA ARG A 128 -5.52 -10.62 19.49
C ARG A 128 -6.14 -9.94 20.71
N TYR A 129 -6.30 -8.62 20.66
CA TYR A 129 -6.89 -7.85 21.75
C TYR A 129 -8.35 -8.23 22.02
N PHE A 130 -9.14 -8.46 20.98
CA PHE A 130 -10.53 -8.91 21.14
C PHE A 130 -10.61 -10.28 21.80
N GLU A 131 -9.71 -11.20 21.44
CA GLU A 131 -9.61 -12.50 22.07
C GLU A 131 -9.20 -12.38 23.55
N GLU A 132 -8.27 -11.49 23.89
CA GLU A 132 -7.88 -11.24 25.29
C GLU A 132 -9.06 -10.69 26.11
N LEU A 133 -9.81 -9.73 25.57
CA LEU A 133 -11.02 -9.22 26.21
C LEU A 133 -12.12 -10.29 26.36
N ARG A 134 -12.17 -11.25 25.44
CA ARG A 134 -13.09 -12.38 25.48
C ARG A 134 -12.70 -13.36 26.59
N LEU A 135 -11.43 -13.74 26.66
CA LEU A 135 -10.87 -14.63 27.69
C LEU A 135 -10.99 -14.01 29.08
N SER A 136 -10.78 -12.70 29.19
CA SER A 136 -10.94 -11.95 30.44
C SER A 136 -12.41 -11.64 30.79
N ARG A 137 -13.39 -12.20 30.06
CA ARG A 137 -14.84 -11.99 30.24
C ARG A 137 -15.30 -10.53 30.16
N ARG A 138 -14.50 -9.65 29.56
CA ARG A 138 -14.89 -8.25 29.28
C ARG A 138 -15.81 -8.15 28.06
N LEU A 139 -15.73 -9.11 27.14
CA LEU A 139 -16.64 -9.28 26.00
C LEU A 139 -17.46 -10.57 26.10
N THR A 140 -18.71 -10.50 25.66
CA THR A 140 -19.54 -11.71 25.45
C THR A 140 -19.19 -12.39 24.12
N ALA A 141 -19.67 -13.63 23.94
CA ALA A 141 -19.52 -14.36 22.69
C ALA A 141 -20.03 -13.63 21.45
N ARG A 142 -21.23 -13.05 21.58
CA ARG A 142 -21.87 -12.30 20.50
C ARG A 142 -21.11 -11.01 20.18
N GLN A 143 -20.67 -10.28 21.19
CA GLN A 143 -19.88 -9.05 21.01
C GLN A 143 -18.53 -9.32 20.35
N HIS A 144 -17.85 -10.39 20.76
CA HIS A 144 -16.60 -10.81 20.14
C HIS A 144 -16.80 -11.20 18.66
N ALA A 145 -17.83 -11.99 18.37
CA ALA A 145 -18.15 -12.36 16.99
C ALA A 145 -18.53 -11.15 16.13
N LEU A 146 -19.24 -10.17 16.69
CA LEU A 146 -19.54 -8.92 16.00
C LEU A 146 -18.27 -8.16 15.63
N LEU A 147 -17.36 -7.98 16.59
CA LEU A 147 -16.09 -7.28 16.33
C LEU A 147 -15.25 -7.98 15.27
N ARG A 148 -15.22 -9.32 15.28
CA ARG A 148 -14.56 -10.11 14.22
C ARG A 148 -15.17 -9.87 12.85
N LEU A 149 -16.50 -9.90 12.72
CA LEU A 149 -17.16 -9.57 11.44
C LEU A 149 -16.83 -8.15 10.97
N LEU A 150 -16.84 -7.18 11.87
CA LEU A 150 -16.49 -5.78 11.55
C LEU A 150 -15.01 -5.60 11.20
N LEU A 151 -14.14 -6.49 11.67
CA LEU A 151 -12.70 -6.44 11.39
C LEU A 151 -12.35 -7.13 10.07
N GLU A 152 -13.00 -8.25 9.78
CA GLU A 152 -12.83 -9.03 8.54
C GLU A 152 -13.40 -8.30 7.30
N GLY A 153 -14.39 -7.42 7.49
CA GLY A 153 -15.07 -6.73 6.39
C GLY A 153 -14.87 -5.21 6.35
N GLY A 154 -14.85 -4.64 5.14
CA GLY A 154 -15.00 -3.19 4.88
C GLY A 154 -16.45 -2.72 5.07
N HIS A 155 -17.10 -3.15 6.15
CA HIS A 155 -18.48 -2.79 6.43
C HIS A 155 -18.55 -1.30 6.77
N GLY A 156 -19.47 -0.60 6.11
CA GLY A 156 -19.82 0.77 6.49
C GLY A 156 -20.45 0.84 7.89
N PRO A 157 -20.88 2.04 8.31
CA PRO A 157 -21.50 2.23 9.61
C PRO A 157 -22.62 1.22 9.89
N VAL A 158 -22.56 0.56 11.04
CA VAL A 158 -23.56 -0.41 11.46
C VAL A 158 -24.55 0.19 12.45
N GLY A 159 -25.82 0.22 12.04
CA GLY A 159 -26.94 0.54 12.90
C GLY A 159 -27.65 -0.72 13.42
N ILE A 160 -28.61 -0.53 14.33
CA ILE A 160 -29.41 -1.62 14.91
C ILE A 160 -30.18 -2.39 13.83
N ARG A 161 -30.77 -1.68 12.87
CA ARG A 161 -31.48 -2.31 11.74
C ARG A 161 -30.54 -3.20 10.93
N THR A 162 -29.33 -2.73 10.64
CA THR A 162 -28.31 -3.50 9.93
C THR A 162 -27.94 -4.75 10.70
N LEU A 163 -27.68 -4.64 12.02
CA LEU A 163 -27.37 -5.79 12.86
C LEU A 163 -28.49 -6.84 12.83
N CYS A 164 -29.74 -6.41 13.00
CA CYS A 164 -30.87 -7.32 13.17
C CYS A 164 -31.46 -7.84 11.86
N ARG A 165 -31.08 -7.31 10.68
CA ARG A 165 -31.75 -7.65 9.40
C ARG A 165 -30.81 -7.92 8.23
N ALA A 166 -29.57 -7.43 8.26
CA ALA A 166 -28.64 -7.58 7.16
C ALA A 166 -27.61 -8.70 7.44
N ALA A 167 -27.24 -9.44 6.39
CA ALA A 167 -26.09 -10.32 6.45
C ALA A 167 -24.78 -9.49 6.52
N PRO A 168 -23.72 -9.98 7.17
CA PRO A 168 -23.65 -11.24 7.92
C PRO A 168 -24.19 -11.13 9.37
N PHE A 169 -24.54 -9.94 9.85
CA PHE A 169 -24.88 -9.68 11.25
C PHE A 169 -26.15 -10.38 11.74
N PHE A 170 -27.10 -10.65 10.83
CA PHE A 170 -28.34 -11.37 11.13
C PHE A 170 -28.09 -12.72 11.82
N VAL A 171 -26.98 -13.39 11.53
CA VAL A 171 -26.60 -14.66 12.19
C VAL A 171 -26.40 -14.47 13.69
N LEU A 172 -25.89 -13.30 14.11
CA LEU A 172 -25.63 -12.97 15.51
C LEU A 172 -26.82 -12.32 16.22
N TYR A 173 -27.58 -11.47 15.49
CA TYR A 173 -28.59 -10.60 16.07
C TYR A 173 -30.02 -10.86 15.59
N GLY A 174 -30.26 -11.77 14.65
CA GLY A 174 -31.59 -12.05 14.10
C GLY A 174 -32.59 -12.60 15.11
N ARG A 175 -32.10 -13.26 16.18
CA ARG A 175 -32.91 -13.71 17.33
C ARG A 175 -32.78 -12.78 18.54
N ALA A 176 -31.89 -11.80 18.50
CA ALA A 176 -31.70 -10.86 19.59
C ALA A 176 -32.73 -9.71 19.48
N SER A 177 -33.24 -9.24 20.62
CA SER A 177 -34.06 -8.03 20.62
C SER A 177 -33.23 -6.81 20.22
N GLU A 178 -33.87 -5.80 19.63
CA GLU A 178 -33.21 -4.51 19.33
C GLU A 178 -32.58 -3.90 20.58
N GLN A 179 -33.20 -4.08 21.75
CA GLN A 179 -32.65 -3.61 23.02
C GLN A 179 -31.34 -4.31 23.40
N THR A 180 -31.21 -5.59 23.05
CA THR A 180 -29.96 -6.35 23.24
C THR A 180 -28.86 -5.82 22.32
N ALA A 181 -29.18 -5.57 21.05
CA ALA A 181 -28.26 -4.96 20.09
C ALA A 181 -27.80 -3.56 20.54
N ARG A 182 -28.73 -2.70 20.99
CA ARG A 182 -28.43 -1.38 21.56
C ARG A 182 -27.46 -1.46 22.73
N ARG A 183 -27.70 -2.39 23.67
CA ARG A 183 -26.85 -2.58 24.84
C ARG A 183 -25.44 -3.03 24.47
N ASP A 184 -25.32 -3.93 23.50
CA ASP A 184 -24.03 -4.40 23.00
C ASP A 184 -23.24 -3.27 22.32
N LEU A 185 -23.87 -2.54 21.39
CA LEU A 185 -23.25 -1.40 20.72
C LEU A 185 -22.78 -0.33 21.73
N LYS A 186 -23.64 0.01 22.70
CA LYS A 186 -23.28 0.96 23.77
C LYS A 186 -22.08 0.47 24.56
N ARG A 187 -22.06 -0.80 24.97
CA ARG A 187 -20.95 -1.36 25.75
C ARG A 187 -19.65 -1.37 24.96
N LEU A 188 -19.69 -1.74 23.68
CA LEU A 188 -18.51 -1.74 22.81
C LEU A 188 -17.97 -0.32 22.57
N SER A 189 -18.86 0.66 22.42
CA SER A 189 -18.47 2.08 22.33
C SER A 189 -17.87 2.59 23.65
N CYS A 190 -18.44 2.24 24.80
CA CYS A 190 -17.85 2.58 26.11
C CYS A 190 -16.46 1.95 26.34
N LEU A 191 -16.16 0.83 25.69
CA LEU A 191 -14.83 0.20 25.71
C LEU A 191 -13.86 0.83 24.70
N GLY A 192 -14.28 1.85 23.94
CA GLY A 192 -13.48 2.49 22.90
C GLY A 192 -13.31 1.64 21.64
N LEU A 193 -14.05 0.54 21.50
CA LEU A 193 -13.92 -0.40 20.38
C LEU A 193 -14.77 0.03 19.18
N LEU A 194 -15.82 0.84 19.41
CA LEU A 194 -16.65 1.43 18.37
C LEU A 194 -16.68 2.95 18.52
N SER A 195 -16.61 3.63 17.39
CA SER A 195 -16.80 5.08 17.28
C SER A 195 -18.18 5.39 16.70
N SER A 196 -18.78 6.48 17.13
CA SER A 196 -20.04 6.98 16.55
C SER A 196 -19.78 7.61 15.18
N HIS A 197 -20.67 7.33 14.24
CA HIS A 197 -20.74 7.91 12.91
C HIS A 197 -22.17 8.37 12.64
N GLU A 198 -22.41 9.29 11.69
CA GLU A 198 -23.74 9.86 11.42
C GLU A 198 -24.80 8.77 11.14
N GLU A 199 -24.41 7.70 10.46
CA GLU A 199 -25.28 6.59 10.05
C GLU A 199 -25.25 5.38 11.01
N GLY A 200 -24.45 5.40 12.08
CA GLY A 200 -24.34 4.26 12.99
C GLY A 200 -23.02 4.18 13.75
N PHE A 201 -22.51 2.98 13.94
CA PHE A 201 -21.23 2.74 14.62
C PHE A 201 -20.20 2.17 13.65
N VAL A 202 -18.96 2.60 13.77
CA VAL A 202 -17.83 2.07 13.00
C VAL A 202 -16.80 1.46 13.93
N LEU A 203 -16.07 0.45 13.46
CA LEU A 203 -15.00 -0.16 14.22
C LEU A 203 -13.89 0.86 14.46
N ASN A 204 -13.49 1.05 15.71
CA ASN A 204 -12.32 1.87 16.02
C ASN A 204 -11.05 1.06 15.75
N ARG A 205 -10.54 1.15 14.53
CA ARG A 205 -9.27 0.49 14.11
C ARG A 205 -8.03 1.04 14.82
N ARG A 206 -8.18 2.14 15.55
CA ARG A 206 -7.12 2.81 16.31
C ARG A 206 -7.31 2.64 17.82
N ALA A 207 -8.15 1.71 18.26
CA ALA A 207 -8.38 1.44 19.69
C ALA A 207 -7.10 1.10 20.48
N LEU A 208 -6.03 0.69 19.80
CA LEU A 208 -4.72 0.37 20.38
C LEU A 208 -3.66 1.47 20.19
N CYS A 209 -3.97 2.54 19.45
CA CYS A 209 -3.03 3.63 19.21
C CYS A 209 -3.25 4.73 20.28
N GLY A 210 -2.29 4.93 21.18
CA GLY A 210 -2.35 6.00 22.19
C GLY A 210 -2.30 7.40 21.56
N PRO A 211 -2.71 8.48 22.24
CA PRO A 211 -2.95 9.82 21.66
C PRO A 211 -1.76 10.49 20.92
N ALA A 212 -0.55 9.94 21.00
CA ALA A 212 0.66 10.49 20.39
C ALA A 212 0.73 10.35 18.85
N TRP A 213 -0.10 9.51 18.23
CA TRP A 213 0.01 9.22 16.79
C TRP A 213 -0.77 10.22 15.90
N GLU A 214 -1.67 11.04 16.46
CA GLU A 214 -2.53 11.97 15.71
C GLU A 214 -1.79 13.18 15.12
N GLY A 215 -0.55 13.46 15.55
CA GLY A 215 0.24 14.62 15.10
C GLY A 215 1.36 14.33 14.09
N ALA A 216 1.76 13.07 13.91
CA ALA A 216 2.97 12.76 13.13
C ALA A 216 2.75 12.66 11.62
N GLY A 217 1.52 12.38 11.17
CA GLY A 217 1.22 12.19 9.74
C GLY A 217 0.77 13.47 9.01
N ALA A 218 0.10 14.39 9.71
CA ALA A 218 -0.51 15.57 9.08
C ALA A 218 0.40 16.82 9.07
N ALA A 219 1.36 16.92 10.00
CA ALA A 219 2.21 18.11 10.15
C ALA A 219 3.54 18.02 9.38
N ALA A 220 3.85 16.89 8.74
CA ALA A 220 5.15 16.69 8.10
C ALA A 220 5.24 17.19 6.65
N TRP A 221 4.14 17.62 6.00
CA TRP A 221 4.15 17.92 4.56
C TRP A 221 3.16 19.01 4.14
N ALA A 222 3.33 20.22 4.68
CA ALA A 222 2.93 21.46 4.04
C ALA A 222 4.16 22.13 3.39
#